data_AF-A0A2S9F2A2-F1
#
_entry.id   AF-A0A2S9F2A2-F1
#
_cell.length_a   1.000
_cell.length_b   1.000
_cell.length_c   1.000
_cell.angle_alpha   90.00
_cell.angle_beta   90.00
_cell.angle_gamma   90.00
#
_symmetry.space_group_name_H-M   'P 1'
#
loop_
_entity.id
_entity.type
_entity.pdbx_description
1 polymer ?
#
loop_
_entity_poly.entity_id
_entity_poly.type
_entity_poly.pdbx_seq_one_letter_code
_entity_poly.pdbx_strand_id
1 'polypeptide(L)'
;LLFAIGLLASGLASSSVGAYAGAMIMQGLLRRSVPLLARRLITLLPALAILAIGVDPSRALVLSQVVLSFGIPFALIPLVRLTADARLMGADVNHRVTTALGWAVAGLITLLNVVLIYLTVRG
;
A
#
# COMPACT_ATOMS: atom_id res chain seq x y z
N LEU A 1 21.53 -17.54 12.00
CA LEU A 1 21.38 -18.11 10.64
C LEU A 1 19.93 -18.15 10.19
N LEU A 2 19.03 -18.86 10.89
CA LEU A 2 17.59 -18.92 10.54
C LEU A 2 16.93 -17.54 10.43
N PHE A 3 17.23 -16.63 11.36
CA PHE A 3 16.73 -15.25 11.30
C PHE A 3 17.21 -14.47 10.07
N ALA A 4 18.51 -14.57 9.75
CA ALA A 4 19.08 -13.89 8.59
C ALA A 4 18.50 -14.42 7.27
N ILE A 5 18.30 -15.73 7.17
CA ILE A 5 17.65 -16.38 6.02
C ILE A 5 16.19 -15.94 5.93
N GLY A 6 15.47 -15.89 7.05
CA GLY A 6 14.09 -15.41 7.12
C GLY A 6 13.96 -13.95 6.70
N LEU A 7 14.89 -13.08 7.13
CA LEU A 7 14.90 -11.66 6.76
C LEU A 7 15.19 -11.47 5.27
N LEU A 8 16.15 -12.21 4.72
CA LEU A 8 16.44 -12.23 3.28
C LEU A 8 15.24 -12.73 2.47
N ALA A 9 14.65 -13.85 2.88
CA ALA A 9 13.48 -14.44 2.22
C ALA A 9 12.28 -13.48 2.24
N SER A 10 12.02 -12.84 3.39
CA SER A 10 10.97 -11.82 3.52
C SER A 10 11.22 -10.60 2.62
N GLY A 11 12.48 -10.13 2.56
CA GLY A 11 12.87 -9.01 1.69
C GLY A 11 12.70 -9.33 0.20
N LEU A 12 13.13 -10.52 -0.24
CA LEU A 12 12.96 -10.98 -1.62
C LEU A 12 11.49 -11.20 -1.99
N ALA A 13 10.70 -11.79 -1.09
CA ALA A 13 9.26 -12.00 -1.29
C ALA A 13 8.51 -10.66 -1.39
N SER A 14 8.75 -9.74 -0.46
CA SER A 14 8.13 -8.41 -0.44
C SER A 14 8.48 -7.59 -1.69
N SER A 15 9.75 -7.60 -2.10
CA SER A 15 10.21 -6.90 -3.31
C SER A 15 9.55 -7.43 -4.58
N SER A 16 9.44 -8.77 -4.70
CA SER A 16 8.81 -9.41 -5.86
C SER A 16 7.31 -9.07 -5.94
N VAL A 17 6.59 -9.19 -4.82
CA VAL A 17 5.16 -8.84 -4.75
C VAL A 17 4.94 -7.35 -5.03
N GLY A 18 5.79 -6.46 -4.51
CA GLY A 18 5.71 -5.02 -4.78
C GLY A 18 5.95 -4.65 -6.25
N ALA A 19 6.84 -5.38 -6.95
CA ALA A 19 7.05 -5.23 -8.38
C ALA A 19 5.79 -5.62 -9.17
N TYR A 20 5.22 -6.80 -8.90
CA TYR A 20 4.00 -7.30 -9.55
C TYR A 20 2.78 -6.41 -9.27
N ALA A 21 2.55 -6.04 -8.02
CA ALA A 21 1.43 -5.19 -7.63
C ALA A 21 1.44 -3.86 -8.39
N GLY A 22 2.60 -3.21 -8.49
CA GLY A 22 2.65 -1.96 -9.23
C GLY A 22 2.64 -2.10 -10.74
N ALA A 23 3.07 -3.24 -11.30
CA ALA A 23 2.85 -3.52 -12.71
C ALA A 23 1.34 -3.62 -13.00
N MET A 24 0.59 -4.37 -12.18
CA MET A 24 -0.87 -4.48 -12.28
C MET A 24 -1.57 -3.13 -12.14
N ILE A 25 -1.19 -2.30 -11.16
CA ILE A 25 -1.78 -0.97 -10.96
C ILE A 25 -1.50 -0.05 -12.15
N MET A 26 -0.27 0.00 -12.67
CA MET A 26 0.04 0.83 -13.82
C MET A 26 -0.67 0.36 -15.10
N GLN A 27 -0.81 -0.95 -15.27
CA GLN A 27 -1.51 -1.52 -16.41
C GLN A 27 -3.03 -1.26 -16.33
N GLY A 28 -3.61 -1.35 -15.12
CA GLY A 28 -5.03 -1.09 -14.88
C GLY A 28 -5.43 0.39 -14.91
N LEU A 29 -4.68 1.28 -14.24
CA LEU A 29 -5.03 2.70 -14.09
C LEU A 29 -4.44 3.60 -15.19
N LEU A 30 -3.20 3.36 -15.61
CA LEU A 30 -2.47 4.24 -16.53
C LEU A 30 -2.41 3.68 -17.97
N ARG A 31 -2.77 2.40 -18.18
CA ARG A 31 -2.63 1.66 -19.45
C ARG A 31 -1.24 1.84 -20.10
N ARG A 32 -0.23 2.13 -19.29
CA ARG A 32 1.14 2.49 -19.70
C ARG A 32 2.11 1.66 -18.87
N SER A 33 2.90 0.84 -19.55
CA SER A 33 4.02 0.11 -18.96
C SER A 33 5.19 1.07 -18.77
N VAL A 34 5.32 1.66 -17.58
CA VAL A 34 6.53 2.41 -17.22
C VAL A 34 7.65 1.39 -16.95
N PRO A 35 8.82 1.50 -17.61
CA PRO A 35 9.91 0.53 -17.46
C PRO A 35 10.40 0.46 -16.01
N LEU A 36 10.72 -0.76 -15.55
CA LEU A 36 11.16 -1.05 -14.18
C LEU A 36 12.30 -0.14 -13.71
N LEU A 37 13.21 0.24 -14.62
CA LEU A 37 14.31 1.17 -14.37
C LEU A 37 13.84 2.59 -14.03
N ALA A 38 12.86 3.13 -14.76
CA ALA A 38 12.31 4.45 -14.48
C ALA A 38 11.54 4.44 -13.16
N ARG A 39 10.80 3.37 -12.87
CA ARG A 39 10.11 3.19 -11.58
C ARG A 39 11.10 3.12 -10.42
N ARG A 40 12.23 2.41 -10.58
CA ARG A 40 13.32 2.33 -9.59
C ARG A 40 13.98 3.68 -9.37
N LEU A 41 14.26 4.44 -10.43
CA LEU A 41 14.87 5.76 -10.33
C LEU A 41 13.95 6.76 -9.61
N ILE A 42 12.67 6.78 -9.96
CA ILE A 42 11.68 7.68 -9.34
C ILE A 42 11.45 7.36 -7.87
N THR A 43 11.50 6.08 -7.47
CA THR A 43 11.38 5.71 -6.05
C THR A 43 12.68 5.87 -5.26
N LEU A 44 13.85 5.73 -5.89
CA LEU A 44 15.15 5.92 -5.23
C LEU A 44 15.55 7.39 -5.11
N LEU A 45 15.20 8.25 -6.07
CA LEU A 45 15.54 9.67 -6.06
C LEU A 45 15.14 10.39 -4.76
N PRO A 46 13.89 10.29 -4.28
CA PRO A 46 13.50 10.94 -3.04
C PRO A 46 14.20 10.31 -1.83
N ALA A 47 14.40 8.99 -1.81
CA ALA A 47 15.11 8.32 -0.72
C ALA A 47 16.58 8.77 -0.64
N LEU A 48 17.28 8.87 -1.78
CA LEU A 48 18.66 9.33 -1.88
C LEU A 48 18.79 10.83 -1.57
N ALA A 49 17.84 11.66 -1.99
CA ALA A 49 17.82 13.08 -1.67
C ALA A 49 17.64 13.30 -0.15
N ILE A 50 16.75 12.55 0.49
CA ILE A 50 16.54 12.61 1.95
C ILE A 50 17.80 12.15 2.71
N LEU A 51 18.47 11.10 2.23
CA LEU A 51 19.75 10.62 2.77
C LEU A 51 20.87 11.66 2.60
N ALA A 52 20.95 12.32 1.44
CA ALA A 52 21.95 13.34 1.15
C ALA A 52 21.76 14.62 1.98
N ILE A 53 20.53 14.93 2.39
CA ILE A 53 20.21 16.06 3.28
C ILE A 53 20.50 15.72 4.76
N GLY A 54 20.83 14.47 5.09
CA GLY A 54 21.17 14.05 6.45
C GLY A 54 19.96 13.94 7.39
N VAL A 55 18.76 13.77 6.82
CA VAL A 55 17.53 13.61 7.61
C VAL A 55 17.47 12.21 8.22
N ASP A 56 17.10 12.12 9.50
CA ASP A 56 16.94 10.86 10.21
C ASP A 56 16.09 9.83 9.41
N PRO A 57 16.59 8.60 9.19
CA PRO A 57 15.87 7.55 8.46
C PRO A 57 14.49 7.24 9.07
N SER A 58 14.31 7.52 10.36
CA SER A 58 13.04 7.48 11.08
C SER A 58 11.96 8.33 10.40
N ARG A 59 12.28 9.56 10.00
CA ARG A 59 11.33 10.47 9.34
C ARG A 59 10.98 9.99 7.93
N ALA A 60 11.93 9.41 7.21
CA ALA A 60 11.68 8.83 5.89
C ALA A 60 10.74 7.60 5.97
N LEU A 61 10.94 6.76 6.98
CA LEU A 61 10.06 5.63 7.28
C LEU A 61 8.66 6.11 7.63
N VAL A 62 8.53 7.12 8.51
CA VAL A 62 7.25 7.74 8.84
C VAL A 62 6.55 8.31 7.62
N LEU A 63 7.26 9.06 6.77
CA LEU A 63 6.68 9.65 5.57
C LEU A 63 6.18 8.59 4.59
N SER A 64 6.93 7.48 4.45
CA SER A 64 6.52 6.34 3.64
C SER A 64 5.25 5.69 4.18
N GLN A 65 5.15 5.53 5.50
CA GLN A 65 3.95 5.02 6.18
C GLN A 65 2.74 5.95 6.00
N VAL A 66 2.95 7.27 6.04
CA VAL A 66 1.90 8.27 5.79
C VAL A 66 1.36 8.14 4.36
N VAL A 67 2.25 8.04 3.36
CA VAL A 67 1.82 7.87 1.96
C VAL A 67 1.08 6.55 1.76
N LEU A 68 1.57 5.46 2.35
CA LEU A 68 0.88 4.15 2.35
C LEU A 68 -0.50 4.23 3.02
N SER A 69 -0.60 4.93 4.15
CA SER A 69 -1.85 5.16 4.89
C SER A 69 -2.91 5.83 4.03
N PHE A 70 -2.52 6.77 3.16
CA PHE A 70 -3.44 7.40 2.19
C PHE A 70 -3.84 6.45 1.05
N GLY A 71 -2.95 5.53 0.65
CA GLY A 71 -3.20 4.56 -0.41
C GLY A 71 -4.18 3.45 -0.02
N ILE A 72 -4.16 3.01 1.24
CA ILE A 72 -5.00 1.92 1.75
C ILE A 72 -6.51 2.19 1.60
N PRO A 73 -7.09 3.31 2.07
CA PRO A 73 -8.51 3.59 1.90
C PRO A 73 -8.87 3.75 0.42
N PHE A 74 -7.98 4.35 -0.38
CA PHE A 74 -8.19 4.49 -1.82
C PHE A 74 -8.27 3.15 -2.56
N ALA A 75 -7.60 2.10 -2.06
CA ALA A 75 -7.73 0.74 -2.59
C ALA A 75 -8.95 -0.01 -2.01
N LEU A 76 -9.18 0.10 -0.69
CA LEU A 76 -10.23 -0.64 0.01
C LEU A 76 -11.64 -0.17 -0.36
N ILE A 77 -11.89 1.14 -0.44
CA ILE A 77 -13.22 1.68 -0.76
C ILE A 77 -13.76 1.17 -2.11
N PRO A 78 -13.01 1.29 -3.24
CA PRO A 78 -13.49 0.76 -4.51
C PRO A 78 -13.55 -0.76 -4.50
N LEU A 79 -12.66 -1.47 -3.79
CA LEU A 79 -12.75 -2.92 -3.68
C LEU A 79 -14.05 -3.37 -3.00
N VAL A 80 -14.41 -2.77 -1.87
CA VAL A 80 -15.66 -3.07 -1.16
C VAL A 80 -16.87 -2.66 -2.01
N ARG A 81 -16.78 -1.54 -2.75
CA ARG A 81 -17.84 -1.09 -3.65
C ARG A 81 -18.04 -2.02 -4.84
N LEU A 82 -16.97 -2.49 -5.47
CA LEU A 82 -17.00 -3.39 -6.63
C LEU A 82 -17.46 -4.80 -6.22
N THR A 83 -17.03 -5.30 -5.07
CA THR A 83 -17.44 -6.61 -4.55
C THR A 83 -18.89 -6.61 -4.03
N ALA A 84 -19.44 -5.45 -3.70
CA ALA A 84 -20.85 -5.30 -3.34
C ALA A 84 -21.78 -5.01 -4.53
N ASP A 85 -21.24 -4.81 -5.74
CA ASP A 85 -22.04 -4.48 -6.93
C ASP A 85 -22.57 -5.74 -7.60
N ALA A 86 -23.89 -5.93 -7.52
CA ALA A 86 -24.60 -7.03 -8.17
C ALA A 86 -24.53 -7.01 -9.70
N ARG A 87 -24.24 -5.85 -10.29
CA ARG A 87 -24.03 -5.73 -11.73
C ARG A 87 -22.66 -6.25 -12.16
N LEU A 88 -21.68 -6.31 -11.26
CA LEU A 88 -20.31 -6.73 -11.56
C LEU A 88 -20.05 -8.19 -11.13
N MET A 89 -20.57 -8.63 -9.98
CA MET A 89 -20.37 -10.00 -9.46
C MET A 89 -21.51 -11.00 -9.78
N GLY A 90 -22.66 -10.54 -10.28
CA GLY A 90 -23.75 -11.44 -10.70
C GLY A 90 -24.33 -12.24 -9.53
N ALA A 91 -24.20 -13.57 -9.55
CA ALA A 91 -24.72 -14.47 -8.52
C ALA A 91 -23.81 -14.61 -7.29
N ASP A 92 -22.52 -14.26 -7.41
CA ASP A 92 -21.52 -14.36 -6.34
C ASP A 92 -21.38 -13.05 -5.54
N VAL A 93 -22.46 -12.27 -5.47
CA VAL A 93 -22.49 -11.01 -4.71
C VAL A 93 -22.22 -11.26 -3.25
N ASN A 94 -21.32 -10.47 -2.69
CA ASN A 94 -21.01 -10.54 -1.28
C ASN A 94 -22.28 -10.30 -0.44
N HIS A 95 -22.55 -11.20 0.50
CA HIS A 95 -23.69 -11.07 1.40
C HIS A 95 -23.58 -9.77 2.20
N ARG A 96 -24.71 -9.13 2.55
CA ARG A 96 -24.71 -7.84 3.27
C ARG A 96 -23.85 -7.86 4.56
N VAL A 97 -23.66 -9.04 5.15
CA VAL A 97 -22.80 -9.27 6.33
C VAL A 97 -21.31 -9.17 5.98
N THR A 98 -20.84 -9.81 4.90
CA THR A 98 -19.43 -9.70 4.47
C THR A 98 -19.08 -8.31 3.97
N THR A 99 -20.01 -7.62 3.31
CA THR A 99 -19.84 -6.20 2.95
C THR A 99 -19.76 -5.30 4.19
N ALA A 100 -20.61 -5.52 5.21
CA ALA A 100 -20.55 -4.76 6.46
C ALA A 100 -19.25 -5.01 7.23
N LEU A 101 -18.76 -6.26 7.26
CA LEU A 101 -17.46 -6.61 7.84
C LEU A 101 -16.31 -5.96 7.06
N GLY A 102 -16.37 -5.94 5.73
CA GLY A 102 -15.39 -5.28 4.87
C GLY A 102 -15.32 -3.77 5.13
N TRP A 103 -16.48 -3.10 5.28
CA TRP A 103 -16.54 -1.69 5.68
C TRP A 103 -16.04 -1.46 7.10
N ALA A 104 -16.35 -2.34 8.05
CA ALA A 104 -15.87 -2.24 9.42
C ALA A 104 -14.33 -2.37 9.49
N VAL A 105 -13.76 -3.33 8.78
CA VAL A 105 -12.30 -3.51 8.68
C VAL A 105 -11.65 -2.33 7.97
N ALA A 106 -12.22 -1.85 6.87
CA ALA A 106 -11.71 -0.68 6.16
C ALA A 106 -11.74 0.58 7.04
N GLY A 107 -12.84 0.79 7.78
CA GLY A 107 -12.98 1.87 8.74
C GLY A 107 -11.95 1.77 9.87
N LEU A 108 -11.79 0.59 10.45
CA LEU A 108 -10.82 0.33 11.53
C LEU A 108 -9.38 0.56 11.06
N ILE A 109 -9.00 0.03 9.89
CA ILE A 109 -7.66 0.24 9.33
C ILE A 109 -7.41 1.72 9.05
N THR A 110 -8.38 2.42 8.46
CA THR A 110 -8.25 3.85 8.18
C THR A 110 -8.11 4.65 9.47
N LEU A 111 -8.92 4.35 10.50
CA LEU A 111 -8.82 4.98 11.82
C LEU A 111 -7.44 4.74 12.45
N LEU A 112 -6.96 3.51 12.46
CA LEU A 112 -5.65 3.15 12.99
C LEU A 112 -4.51 3.88 12.27
N ASN A 113 -4.58 4.00 10.94
CA ASN A 113 -3.60 4.74 10.15
C ASN A 113 -3.63 6.24 10.49
N VAL A 114 -4.82 6.84 10.63
CA VAL A 114 -4.96 8.25 11.03
C VAL A 114 -4.42 8.49 12.45
N VAL A 115 -4.71 7.58 13.39
CA VAL A 115 -4.18 7.63 14.75
C VAL A 115 -2.66 7.52 14.75
N LEU A 116 -2.09 6.60 13.96
CA LEU A 116 -0.64 6.45 13.82
C LEU A 116 0.00 7.74 13.31
N ILE A 117 -0.57 8.37 12.27
CA ILE A 117 -0.10 9.66 11.75
C ILE A 117 -0.20 10.74 12.82
N TYR A 118 -1.34 10.82 13.51
CA TYR A 118 -1.58 11.82 14.55
C TYR A 118 -0.57 11.69 15.70
N LEU A 119 -0.32 10.48 16.19
CA LEU A 119 0.69 10.21 17.22
C LEU A 119 2.08 10.56 16.71
N THR A 120 2.42 10.17 15.49
CA THR A 120 3.75 10.44 14.93
C THR A 120 4.03 11.93 14.71
N VAL A 121 2.99 12.73 14.42
CA VAL A 121 3.10 14.18 14.26
C VAL A 121 3.09 14.91 15.61
N ARG A 122 2.44 14.34 16.63
CA ARG A 122 2.32 14.93 17.98
C ARG A 122 3.46 14.55 18.93
N GLY A 123 4.16 13.43 18.71
CA GLY A 123 5.26 12.94 19.55
C GLY A 123 4.99 11.55 20.12
#